data_AF-S6CTP7-F1
#
_entry.id   AF-S6CTP7-F1
#
_cell.length_a   1.000
_cell.length_b   1.000
_cell.length_c   1.000
_cell.angle_alpha   90.00
_cell.angle_beta   90.00
_cell.angle_gamma   90.00
#
_symmetry.space_group_name_H-M   'P 1'
#
loop_
_entity.id
_entity.type
_entity.pdbx_description
1 polymer ?
#
loop_
_entity_poly.entity_id
_entity_poly.type
_entity_poly.pdbx_seq_one_letter_code
_entity_poly.pdbx_strand_id
1 'polypeptide(L)'
;MGLFDTVELYDDVHLPEYPETGAPGEDVDWQTKGIDRPSMTTFRITADGRLLEEEWHLEDVPPGERPYASRDDVGEDDFRYFAGCLNRVHDGWSERDDYHGRFEITNSFKSLDGLVRYRVTFTHGRLEGFERFS
;
A
#
# COMPACT_ATOMS: atom_id res chain seq x y z
N MET A 1 -14.80 -1.63 6.43
CA MET A 1 -13.77 -1.14 5.48
C MET A 1 -13.18 -2.36 4.80
N GLY A 2 -12.97 -2.31 3.48
CA GLY A 2 -12.41 -3.44 2.72
C GLY A 2 -10.91 -3.57 2.95
N LEU A 3 -10.36 -4.72 2.59
CA LEU A 3 -8.92 -4.92 2.54
C LEU A 3 -8.40 -4.36 1.21
N PHE A 4 -7.39 -3.51 1.25
CA PHE A 4 -6.79 -2.87 0.09
C PHE A 4 -5.28 -2.87 0.24
N ASP A 5 -4.60 -2.93 -0.90
CA ASP A 5 -3.16 -2.76 -0.98
C ASP A 5 -2.86 -1.28 -1.23
N THR A 6 -1.64 -0.84 -0.92
CA THR A 6 -1.19 0.53 -1.17
C THR A 6 -0.06 0.57 -2.19
N VAL A 7 0.13 1.69 -2.85
CA VAL A 7 1.31 1.96 -3.65
C VAL A 7 1.88 3.35 -3.36
N GLU A 8 3.18 3.37 -3.18
CA GLU A 8 3.98 4.58 -3.01
C GLU A 8 4.68 4.91 -4.33
N LEU A 9 4.77 6.20 -4.67
CA LEU A 9 5.42 6.68 -5.87
C LEU A 9 6.68 7.45 -5.48
N TYR A 10 7.79 7.19 -6.16
CA TYR A 10 9.01 8.00 -5.99
C TYR A 10 8.78 9.42 -6.53
N ASP A 11 9.44 10.41 -5.94
CA ASP A 11 9.25 11.84 -6.27
C ASP A 11 9.37 12.19 -7.76
N ASP A 12 10.24 11.46 -8.48
CA ASP A 12 10.48 11.67 -9.92
C ASP A 12 9.45 10.96 -10.83
N VAL A 13 8.48 10.24 -10.27
CA VAL A 13 7.40 9.61 -11.03
C VAL A 13 6.39 10.66 -11.47
N HIS A 14 6.29 10.86 -12.79
CA HIS A 14 5.36 11.82 -13.36
C HIS A 14 3.93 11.25 -13.47
N LEU A 15 2.99 11.85 -12.75
CA LEU A 15 1.56 11.63 -12.94
C LEU A 15 0.97 12.70 -13.88
N PRO A 16 0.30 12.31 -14.98
CA PRO A 16 -0.34 13.27 -15.87
C PRO A 16 -1.49 13.97 -15.15
N GLU A 17 -1.72 15.24 -15.49
CA GLU A 17 -2.83 16.02 -14.92
C GLU A 17 -2.84 15.98 -13.38
N TYR A 18 -1.66 15.87 -12.74
CA TYR A 18 -1.57 15.84 -11.29
C TYR A 18 -2.11 17.15 -10.72
N PRO A 19 -2.88 17.12 -9.61
CA PRO A 19 -3.37 18.34 -8.98
C PRO A 19 -2.20 19.28 -8.65
N GLU A 20 -2.32 20.56 -8.97
CA GLU A 20 -1.26 21.59 -8.78
C GLU A 20 -0.93 21.89 -7.30
N THR A 21 -1.34 21.01 -6.37
CA THR A 21 -1.13 21.11 -4.93
C THR A 21 0.23 20.57 -4.46
N GLY A 22 1.10 20.13 -5.38
CA GLY A 22 2.46 19.66 -5.10
C GLY A 22 2.96 18.66 -6.14
N ALA A 23 4.12 18.03 -5.92
CA ALA A 23 4.49 16.79 -6.59
C ALA A 23 3.77 15.60 -5.90
N PRO A 24 3.54 14.47 -6.59
CA PRO A 24 3.24 13.21 -5.91
C PRO A 24 4.46 12.80 -5.10
N GLY A 25 4.53 13.26 -3.85
CA GLY A 25 5.63 12.92 -2.96
C GLY A 25 5.51 11.49 -2.44
N GLU A 26 6.63 10.96 -1.95
CA GLU A 26 6.69 9.68 -1.21
C GLU A 26 5.67 9.61 -0.04
N ASP A 27 5.22 10.77 0.47
CA ASP A 27 4.23 10.90 1.55
C ASP A 27 2.77 10.59 1.14
N VAL A 28 2.50 10.20 -0.11
CA VAL A 28 1.15 9.92 -0.60
C VAL A 28 0.92 8.42 -0.78
N ASP A 29 0.18 7.83 0.16
CA ASP A 29 -0.30 6.44 0.05
C ASP A 29 -1.47 6.32 -0.93
N TRP A 30 -1.26 5.72 -2.09
CA TRP A 30 -2.35 5.45 -3.04
C TRP A 30 -2.97 4.09 -2.78
N GLN A 31 -4.30 4.02 -2.68
CA GLN A 31 -4.99 2.73 -2.62
C GLN A 31 -5.02 2.07 -4.00
N THR A 32 -4.63 0.80 -4.08
CA THR A 32 -4.65 0.08 -5.34
C THR A 32 -5.95 -0.72 -5.53
N LYS A 33 -6.26 -1.02 -6.78
CA LYS A 33 -7.32 -1.94 -7.16
C LYS A 33 -6.94 -2.73 -8.41
N GLY A 34 -6.95 -4.06 -8.29
CA GLY A 34 -6.76 -4.97 -9.42
C GLY A 34 -5.31 -5.27 -9.76
N ILE A 35 -4.35 -4.92 -8.90
CA ILE A 35 -2.96 -5.37 -9.03
C ILE A 35 -2.85 -6.87 -8.77
N ASP A 36 -3.42 -7.31 -7.63
CA ASP A 36 -3.51 -8.69 -7.18
C ASP A 36 -4.77 -8.89 -6.33
N ARG A 37 -4.90 -10.06 -5.69
CA ARG A 37 -5.87 -10.26 -4.61
C ARG A 37 -5.44 -9.39 -3.42
N PRO A 38 -6.32 -8.53 -2.88
CA PRO A 38 -5.96 -7.68 -1.76
C PRO A 38 -5.38 -8.49 -0.60
N SER A 39 -4.23 -8.05 -0.10
CA SER A 39 -3.46 -8.70 0.97
C SER A 39 -2.85 -7.71 1.99
N MET A 40 -3.20 -6.42 1.90
CA MET A 40 -2.59 -5.31 2.64
C MET A 40 -1.12 -5.11 2.27
N THR A 41 -0.71 -5.53 1.08
CA THR A 41 0.67 -5.37 0.61
C THR A 41 0.90 -3.93 0.18
N THR A 42 2.10 -3.42 0.44
CA THR A 42 2.53 -2.12 -0.08
C THR A 42 3.43 -2.35 -1.29
N PHE A 43 3.20 -1.60 -2.35
CA PHE A 43 4.00 -1.61 -3.57
C PHE A 43 4.74 -0.28 -3.71
N ARG A 44 5.81 -0.27 -4.49
CA ARG A 44 6.53 0.96 -4.87
C ARG A 44 6.73 1.04 -6.36
N ILE A 45 6.48 2.22 -6.94
CA ILE A 45 6.86 2.52 -8.33
C ILE A 45 8.07 3.44 -8.28
N THR A 46 9.18 2.92 -8.78
CA THR A 46 10.46 3.64 -8.83
C THR A 46 10.49 4.66 -9.97
N ALA A 47 11.40 5.64 -9.87
CA ALA A 47 11.63 6.65 -10.91
C ALA A 47 12.00 6.05 -12.27
N ASP A 48 12.67 4.89 -12.30
CA ASP A 48 13.02 4.18 -13.54
C ASP A 48 11.93 3.19 -14.02
N GLY A 49 10.74 3.29 -13.42
CA GLY A 49 9.55 2.58 -13.86
C GLY A 49 9.50 1.11 -13.46
N ARG A 50 10.21 0.68 -12.42
CA ARG A 50 10.08 -0.68 -11.84
C ARG A 50 8.97 -0.71 -10.79
N LEU A 51 8.30 -1.85 -10.72
CA LEU A 51 7.36 -2.20 -9.65
C LEU A 51 8.08 -3.03 -8.59
N LEU A 52 8.10 -2.54 -7.35
CA LEU A 52 8.58 -3.27 -6.19
C LEU A 52 7.40 -3.71 -5.32
N GLU A 53 7.51 -4.89 -4.74
CA GLU A 53 6.59 -5.44 -3.75
C GLU A 53 7.27 -5.45 -2.39
N GLU A 54 6.54 -5.03 -1.35
CA GLU A 54 7.05 -5.09 0.01
C GLU A 54 7.15 -6.55 0.47
N GLU A 55 8.35 -6.94 0.90
CA GLU A 55 8.56 -8.19 1.62
C GLU A 55 8.38 -7.96 3.12
N TRP A 56 7.56 -8.81 3.74
CA TRP A 56 7.28 -8.73 5.18
C TRP A 56 6.96 -10.11 5.75
N HIS A 57 7.16 -10.24 7.05
CA HIS A 57 6.71 -11.39 7.82
C HIS A 57 5.97 -10.95 9.08
N LEU A 58 5.34 -11.93 9.75
CA LEU A 58 4.65 -11.72 11.02
C LEU A 58 5.47 -12.31 12.14
N GLU A 59 5.69 -11.52 13.18
CA GLU A 59 6.28 -11.96 14.44
C GLU A 59 5.23 -11.95 15.55
N ASP A 60 5.30 -12.92 16.45
CA ASP A 60 4.46 -12.97 17.64
C ASP A 60 4.84 -11.86 18.64
N VAL A 61 3.86 -11.06 19.04
CA VAL A 61 4.01 -10.05 20.09
C VAL A 61 3.74 -10.71 21.45
N PRO A 62 4.59 -10.56 22.46
CA PRO A 62 4.35 -11.15 23.77
C PRO A 62 3.13 -10.49 24.46
N PRO A 63 2.34 -11.22 25.28
CA PRO A 63 1.13 -10.69 25.91
C PRO A 63 1.32 -9.38 26.68
N GLY A 64 2.47 -9.18 27.33
CA GLY A 64 2.77 -7.95 28.09
C GLY A 64 2.85 -6.67 27.25
N GLU A 65 3.04 -6.80 25.94
CA GLU A 65 3.12 -5.68 24.99
C GLU A 65 1.82 -5.49 24.19
N ARG A 66 0.85 -6.41 24.35
CA ARG A 66 -0.42 -6.34 23.62
C ARG A 66 -1.40 -5.37 24.28
N PRO A 67 -2.21 -4.63 23.49
CA PRO A 67 -3.11 -3.60 24.01
C PRO A 67 -4.10 -4.04 25.10
N TYR A 68 -4.56 -5.29 25.07
CA TYR A 68 -5.58 -5.78 26.01
C TYR A 68 -5.15 -7.00 26.83
N ALA A 69 -4.10 -7.72 26.42
CA ALA A 69 -3.74 -8.99 27.07
C ALA A 69 -3.16 -8.80 28.49
N SER A 70 -2.75 -7.59 28.86
CA SER A 70 -2.30 -7.24 30.21
C SER A 70 -3.45 -6.84 31.14
N ARG A 71 -4.71 -6.86 30.69
CA ARG A 71 -5.87 -6.46 31.50
C ARG A 71 -6.39 -7.64 32.31
N ASP A 72 -6.66 -7.40 33.59
CA ASP A 72 -7.19 -8.44 34.51
C ASP A 72 -8.57 -8.98 34.10
N ASP A 73 -9.35 -8.23 33.30
CA ASP A 73 -10.68 -8.63 32.80
C ASP A 73 -10.66 -9.32 31.43
N VAL A 74 -9.48 -9.64 30.89
CA VAL A 74 -9.28 -10.25 29.57
C VAL A 74 -8.44 -11.52 29.70
N GLY A 75 -9.11 -12.68 29.65
CA GLY A 75 -8.45 -14.00 29.64
C GLY A 75 -8.06 -14.46 28.24
N GLU A 76 -7.30 -15.56 28.14
CA GLU A 76 -6.85 -16.15 26.87
C GLU A 76 -8.00 -16.64 25.97
N ASP A 77 -9.16 -16.90 26.58
CA ASP A 77 -10.40 -17.27 25.89
C ASP A 77 -11.18 -16.08 25.30
N ASP A 78 -10.78 -14.84 25.62
CA ASP A 78 -11.38 -13.63 25.08
C ASP A 78 -10.74 -13.23 23.74
N PHE A 79 -11.55 -12.95 22.72
CA PHE A 79 -11.07 -12.47 21.42
C PHE A 79 -10.14 -11.24 21.52
N ARG A 80 -10.38 -10.36 22.51
CA ARG A 80 -9.57 -9.16 22.75
C ARG A 80 -8.13 -9.49 23.15
N TYR A 81 -7.89 -10.66 23.74
CA TYR A 81 -6.54 -11.11 24.11
C TYR A 81 -5.60 -11.24 22.92
N PHE A 82 -6.15 -11.60 21.75
CA PHE A 82 -5.40 -11.75 20.50
C PHE A 82 -5.25 -10.43 19.74
N ALA A 83 -5.85 -9.32 20.19
CA ALA A 83 -5.67 -8.06 19.49
C ALA A 83 -4.20 -7.60 19.62
N GLY A 84 -3.56 -7.33 18.48
CA GLY A 84 -2.14 -6.97 18.43
C GLY A 84 -1.20 -8.13 18.77
N CYS A 85 -1.63 -9.39 18.63
CA CYS A 85 -0.76 -10.55 18.88
C CYS A 85 0.30 -10.78 17.80
N LEU A 86 0.17 -10.14 16.63
CA LEU A 86 1.12 -10.22 15.53
C LEU A 86 1.60 -8.82 15.18
N ASN A 87 2.92 -8.69 15.00
CA ASN A 87 3.55 -7.50 14.45
C ASN A 87 3.99 -7.81 13.02
N ARG A 88 3.78 -6.86 12.11
CA ARG A 88 4.28 -6.96 10.73
C ARG A 88 5.66 -6.32 10.67
N VAL A 89 6.65 -7.11 10.28
CA VAL A 89 8.04 -6.67 10.16
C VAL A 89 8.39 -6.54 8.69
N HIS A 90 8.92 -5.38 8.32
CA HIS A 90 9.40 -5.10 6.97
C HIS A 90 10.76 -5.77 6.75
N ASP A 91 10.85 -6.63 5.75
CA ASP A 91 12.07 -7.36 5.37
C ASP A 91 12.81 -6.71 4.21
N GLY A 92 12.11 -5.93 3.39
CA GLY A 92 12.70 -5.25 2.25
C GLY A 92 11.74 -5.09 1.08
N TRP A 93 12.34 -5.01 -0.11
CA TRP A 93 11.63 -4.82 -1.38
C TRP A 93 12.12 -5.83 -2.41
N SER A 94 11.20 -6.51 -3.09
CA SER A 94 11.49 -7.37 -4.23
C SER A 94 10.94 -6.77 -5.52
N GLU A 95 11.70 -6.90 -6.61
CA GLU A 95 11.27 -6.41 -7.94
C GLU A 95 10.32 -7.41 -8.58
N ARG A 96 9.21 -6.91 -9.16
CA ARG A 96 8.27 -7.72 -9.93
C ARG A 96 8.60 -7.65 -11.42
N ASP A 97 9.77 -8.16 -11.78
CA ASP A 97 10.33 -8.11 -13.14
C ASP A 97 9.41 -8.72 -14.22
N ASP A 98 8.56 -9.68 -13.84
CA ASP A 98 7.66 -10.38 -14.76
C ASP A 98 6.22 -9.84 -14.73
N TYR A 99 5.93 -8.79 -13.95
CA TYR A 99 4.57 -8.28 -13.85
C TYR A 99 4.09 -7.69 -15.19
N HIS A 100 2.95 -8.19 -15.67
CA HIS A 100 2.32 -7.73 -16.90
C HIS A 100 0.84 -7.54 -16.65
N GLY A 101 0.39 -6.28 -16.62
CA GLY A 101 -0.98 -5.99 -16.23
C GLY A 101 -1.28 -4.51 -16.10
N ARG A 102 -2.52 -4.26 -15.67
CA ARG A 102 -3.01 -2.91 -15.38
C ARG A 102 -3.78 -2.92 -14.08
N PHE A 103 -3.60 -1.88 -13.29
CA PHE A 103 -4.33 -1.68 -12.05
C PHE A 103 -4.69 -0.22 -11.86
N GLU A 104 -5.59 0.06 -10.93
CA GLU A 104 -6.00 1.42 -10.60
C GLU A 104 -5.36 1.87 -9.30
N ILE A 105 -5.00 3.15 -9.22
CA ILE A 105 -4.54 3.80 -7.99
C ILE A 105 -5.49 4.95 -7.68
N THR A 106 -5.88 5.09 -6.42
CA THR A 106 -6.85 6.08 -5.97
C THR A 106 -6.37 6.77 -4.70
N ASN A 107 -6.46 8.10 -4.67
CA ASN A 107 -6.20 8.89 -3.46
C ASN A 107 -7.23 10.04 -3.35
N SER A 108 -7.53 10.46 -2.12
CA SER A 108 -8.40 11.61 -1.83
C SER A 108 -7.56 12.80 -1.39
N PHE A 109 -7.62 13.89 -2.17
CA PHE A 109 -6.95 15.13 -1.81
C PHE A 109 -7.94 16.08 -1.15
N LYS A 110 -7.64 16.51 0.09
CA LYS A 110 -8.47 17.48 0.82
C LYS A 110 -8.68 18.78 0.04
N SER A 111 -7.69 19.17 -0.74
CA SER A 111 -7.68 20.37 -1.58
C SER A 111 -8.62 20.30 -2.79
N LEU A 112 -9.05 19.11 -3.21
CA LEU A 112 -9.88 18.91 -4.41
C LEU A 112 -11.32 18.51 -4.10
N ASP A 113 -11.66 18.32 -2.83
CA ASP A 113 -12.96 17.79 -2.39
C ASP A 113 -13.42 16.58 -3.24
N GLY A 114 -12.46 15.69 -3.56
CA GLY A 114 -12.66 14.67 -4.58
C GLY A 114 -11.60 13.56 -4.58
N LEU A 115 -11.88 12.51 -5.35
CA LEU A 115 -10.97 11.39 -5.59
C LEU A 115 -10.21 11.59 -6.89
N VAL A 116 -8.92 11.36 -6.86
CA VAL A 116 -8.07 11.30 -8.04
C VAL A 116 -7.78 9.84 -8.34
N ARG A 117 -8.00 9.43 -9.60
CA ARG A 117 -7.83 8.04 -10.03
C ARG A 117 -6.98 7.95 -11.28
N TYR A 118 -5.98 7.08 -11.21
CA TYR A 118 -5.14 6.72 -12.34
C TYR A 118 -5.24 5.24 -12.66
N ARG A 119 -5.12 4.91 -13.93
CA ARG A 119 -4.85 3.56 -14.40
C ARG A 119 -3.35 3.47 -14.67
N VAL A 120 -2.70 2.50 -14.05
CA VAL A 120 -1.29 2.21 -14.21
C VAL A 120 -1.15 0.99 -15.09
N THR A 121 -0.26 1.05 -16.07
CA THR A 121 0.00 -0.07 -16.99
C THR A 121 1.45 -0.49 -16.90
N PHE A 122 1.68 -1.79 -16.77
CA PHE A 122 3.00 -2.41 -16.74
C PHE A 122 3.11 -3.52 -17.78
N THR A 123 4.28 -3.62 -18.39
CA THR A 123 4.67 -4.69 -19.31
C THR A 123 6.04 -5.21 -18.90
N HIS A 124 6.12 -6.49 -18.50
CA HIS A 124 7.37 -7.14 -18.06
C HIS A 124 8.12 -6.31 -17.00
N GLY A 125 7.43 -5.99 -15.90
CA GLY A 125 7.98 -5.27 -14.76
C GLY A 125 8.26 -3.78 -15.01
N ARG A 126 8.04 -3.29 -16.24
CA ARG A 126 8.27 -1.91 -16.64
C ARG A 126 6.98 -1.12 -16.77
N LEU A 127 6.97 0.05 -16.18
CA LEU A 127 5.90 1.04 -16.27
C LEU A 127 5.80 1.55 -17.71
N GLU A 128 4.64 1.34 -18.32
CA GLU A 128 4.29 1.91 -19.64
C GLU A 128 3.72 3.32 -19.49
N GLY A 129 2.97 3.57 -18.42
CA GLY A 129 2.46 4.90 -18.12
C GLY A 129 1.25 4.92 -17.20
N PHE A 130 0.75 6.13 -17.00
CA PHE A 130 -0.43 6.45 -16.21
C PHE A 130 -1.49 7.11 -17.10
N GLU A 131 -2.75 6.74 -16.90
CA GLU A 131 -3.90 7.38 -17.54
C GLU A 131 -4.85 7.89 -16.47
N ARG A 132 -5.10 9.20 -16.43
CA ARG A 132 -6.11 9.77 -15.52
C ARG A 132 -7.51 9.51 -16.05
N PHE A 133 -8.44 9.11 -15.19
CA PHE A 133 -9.83 8.87 -15.61
C PHE A 133 -10.88 9.33 -14.60
N SER A 134 -10.47 9.90 -13.46
CA SER A 134 -11.33 10.65 -12.53
C SER A 134 -10.51 11.60 -11.66
#